data_AF-A0A4Q3YZR1-F1
#
_entry.id   AF-A0A4Q3YZR1-F1
#
_cell.length_a   1.000
_cell.length_b   1.000
_cell.length_c   1.000
_cell.angle_alpha   90.00
_cell.angle_beta   90.00
_cell.angle_gamma   90.00
#
_symmetry.space_group_name_H-M   'P 1'
#
loop_
_entity.id
_entity.type
_entity.pdbx_description
1 polymer ?
#
loop_
_entity_poly.entity_id
_entity_poly.type
_entity_poly.pdbx_seq_one_letter_code
_entity_poly.pdbx_strand_id
1 'polypeptide(L)'
;MAESAAVVWADGPSSDPYEPEKPKIRAWGKYVEQNFDIANSPLLFSASGDGTTNDATNYARAEAENANIFLPTDTVFNLGTAFPTKPVYGPGKIKKGSVVLDGYQIQVDAYRSTIFLTPSDYTDKVGFPSSGYNKGVLIGSGAKLQGTMNRFVGIGSAVFQEAIAIDRSIAIGDGNMQYTRYAERHTSIGTATSQWLGASLAKVQETHPWWIGQSQKPGEAGWDFNGMETNNPGIGAKIAAFTAYAAAQTDCGRSVAVGRDAIGGNVISLRDVAVGYRALAGFNTRDNVAIGNDALFDGVFITETTAVGQAAAGHWQEGTRNLALGRNAAQSVVRGNYSVHIGPFAASLITDSTDNLFLGYGAGNALGGTSLSDVFVLANRNRNYMMVGNFATGQMGMGVDLTPALLKGSANGSLHIQNSSFGAVEAASTALDDLILESGGTSTGMTIRSAAGALGQIGFARPGQASRGVIGYNHATDQFDVSVAGTARLQAGAGVIIGAGGSFMGVGTLNVIADIYRGGIKVLGARETGYAAMTGTANKATVYDVASITLPQLAARVAALQASLTLHGSIGA
;
A
#
# COMPACT_ATOMS: atom_id res chain seq x y z
N MET A 1 81.29 22.61 -16.92
CA MET A 1 81.43 21.58 -17.97
C MET A 1 82.48 20.58 -17.53
N ALA A 2 82.49 19.39 -18.16
CA ALA A 2 83.29 18.21 -17.80
C ALA A 2 82.89 17.55 -16.47
N GLU A 3 82.13 16.47 -16.58
CA GLU A 3 82.10 15.40 -15.59
C GLU A 3 83.42 14.61 -15.63
N SER A 4 83.71 13.85 -14.59
CA SER A 4 84.45 12.59 -14.74
C SER A 4 83.97 11.56 -13.71
N ALA A 5 83.16 10.62 -14.16
CA ALA A 5 82.73 9.49 -13.33
C ALA A 5 83.89 8.48 -13.17
N ALA A 6 84.17 8.06 -11.94
CA ALA A 6 85.15 7.03 -11.63
C ALA A 6 84.49 5.88 -10.85
N VAL A 7 83.98 4.88 -11.58
CA VAL A 7 83.51 3.61 -10.99
C VAL A 7 84.53 2.52 -11.29
N VAL A 8 85.32 2.19 -10.27
CA VAL A 8 86.23 1.03 -10.24
C VAL A 8 85.43 -0.24 -9.89
N TRP A 9 86.12 -1.39 -9.89
CA TRP A 9 85.77 -2.71 -9.33
C TRP A 9 85.19 -3.75 -10.30
N ALA A 10 85.80 -4.92 -10.42
CA ALA A 10 87.25 -5.24 -10.32
C ALA A 10 87.67 -6.35 -11.32
N ASP A 11 86.68 -6.90 -12.03
CA ASP A 11 86.63 -8.22 -12.62
C ASP A 11 85.75 -8.11 -13.87
N GLY A 12 86.32 -8.47 -15.03
CA GLY A 12 85.71 -8.24 -16.33
C GLY A 12 84.48 -9.10 -16.62
N PRO A 13 83.71 -8.78 -17.69
CA PRO A 13 82.52 -9.54 -18.05
C PRO A 13 82.86 -11.02 -18.32
N SER A 14 82.09 -11.91 -17.70
CA SER A 14 82.12 -13.35 -17.96
C SER A 14 81.75 -13.65 -19.42
N SER A 15 82.38 -14.67 -20.00
CA SER A 15 82.06 -15.17 -21.34
C SER A 15 81.05 -16.33 -21.34
N ASP A 16 80.42 -16.62 -20.20
CA ASP A 16 79.40 -17.67 -20.08
C ASP A 16 78.00 -17.11 -20.43
N PRO A 17 77.33 -17.59 -21.50
CA PRO A 17 75.99 -17.14 -21.88
C PRO A 17 74.88 -17.61 -20.92
N TYR A 18 75.20 -18.35 -19.86
CA TYR A 18 74.26 -18.82 -18.84
C TYR A 18 74.48 -18.26 -17.43
N GLU A 19 75.43 -17.34 -17.21
CA GLU A 19 75.44 -16.57 -15.96
C GLU A 19 74.25 -15.58 -15.94
N PRO A 20 73.34 -15.64 -14.94
CA PRO A 20 72.29 -14.63 -14.81
C PRO A 20 72.90 -13.27 -14.45
N GLU A 21 72.37 -12.19 -15.04
CA GLU A 21 72.82 -10.82 -14.78
C GLU A 21 72.80 -10.52 -13.27
N LYS A 22 74.00 -10.34 -12.68
CA LYS A 22 74.18 -10.14 -11.23
C LYS A 22 73.60 -8.77 -10.80
N PRO A 23 72.41 -8.70 -10.16
CA PRO A 23 71.82 -7.43 -9.77
C PRO A 23 72.59 -6.89 -8.57
N LYS A 24 73.09 -5.65 -8.66
CA LYS A 24 74.04 -5.07 -7.69
C LYS A 24 73.37 -4.66 -6.37
N ILE A 25 72.88 -5.62 -5.59
CA ILE A 25 72.42 -5.39 -4.22
C ILE A 25 73.63 -4.99 -3.37
N ARG A 26 73.63 -3.78 -2.80
CA ARG A 26 74.63 -3.32 -1.83
C ARG A 26 73.97 -2.87 -0.52
N ALA A 27 74.54 -3.37 0.59
CA ALA A 27 74.43 -2.87 1.96
C ALA A 27 73.02 -2.56 2.53
N TRP A 28 72.47 -3.49 3.33
CA TRP A 28 71.52 -3.15 4.39
C TRP A 28 72.25 -2.40 5.53
N GLY A 29 71.91 -1.14 5.79
CA GLY A 29 72.45 -0.39 6.94
C GLY A 29 72.20 1.12 6.86
N LYS A 30 71.00 1.56 7.29
CA LYS A 30 70.35 2.83 6.91
C LYS A 30 69.94 2.85 5.43
N TYR A 31 68.90 3.61 5.12
CA TYR A 31 68.28 3.60 3.79
C TYR A 31 69.20 4.23 2.74
N VAL A 32 69.81 3.38 1.92
CA VAL A 32 70.35 3.79 0.62
C VAL A 32 69.19 3.74 -0.36
N GLU A 33 68.74 4.91 -0.81
CA GLU A 33 67.75 5.04 -1.88
C GLU A 33 68.29 4.32 -3.14
N GLN A 34 67.44 3.55 -3.84
CA GLN A 34 67.93 2.81 -5.00
C GLN A 34 68.23 3.78 -6.14
N ASN A 35 69.25 3.49 -6.95
CA ASN A 35 69.59 4.32 -8.11
C ASN A 35 68.41 4.48 -9.11
N PHE A 36 67.40 3.61 -9.05
CA PHE A 36 66.13 3.74 -9.79
C PHE A 36 65.15 4.77 -9.19
N ASP A 37 65.09 4.94 -7.87
CA ASP A 37 64.22 5.94 -7.24
C ASP A 37 64.78 7.35 -7.42
N ILE A 38 66.12 7.49 -7.35
CA ILE A 38 66.83 8.74 -7.62
C ILE A 38 66.68 9.16 -9.09
N ALA A 39 66.50 8.23 -10.03
CA ALA A 39 66.37 8.52 -11.47
C ALA A 39 65.25 9.54 -11.79
N ASN A 40 64.17 9.52 -11.00
CA ASN A 40 63.00 10.37 -11.18
C ASN A 40 62.94 11.52 -10.16
N SER A 41 64.09 11.86 -9.55
CA SER A 41 64.22 12.92 -8.54
C SER A 41 64.57 14.28 -9.15
N PRO A 42 64.00 15.40 -8.63
CA PRO A 42 64.39 16.75 -9.03
C PRO A 42 65.88 17.08 -8.80
N LEU A 43 66.56 16.37 -7.88
CA LEU A 43 67.99 16.58 -7.61
C LEU A 43 68.85 16.32 -8.87
N LEU A 44 68.51 15.33 -9.70
CA LEU A 44 69.24 15.05 -10.95
C LEU A 44 69.15 16.20 -11.97
N PHE A 45 68.10 17.02 -11.86
CA PHE A 45 67.88 18.19 -12.71
C PHE A 45 68.49 19.46 -12.11
N SER A 46 69.29 19.31 -11.05
CA SER A 46 69.93 20.38 -10.27
C SER A 46 68.94 21.27 -9.50
N ALA A 47 67.81 20.71 -9.05
CA ALA A 47 67.08 21.29 -7.93
C ALA A 47 67.89 21.08 -6.63
N SER A 48 67.80 22.03 -5.71
CA SER A 48 68.50 21.99 -4.42
C SER A 48 67.84 21.05 -3.41
N GLY A 49 66.50 21.07 -3.33
CA GLY A 49 65.78 20.44 -2.23
C GLY A 49 66.07 21.06 -0.86
N ASP A 50 66.62 22.27 -0.77
CA ASP A 50 67.07 22.86 0.50
C ASP A 50 65.98 23.61 1.30
N GLY A 51 64.77 23.74 0.75
CA GLY A 51 63.64 24.43 1.37
C GLY A 51 63.69 25.95 1.32
N THR A 52 64.70 26.55 0.69
CA THR A 52 64.95 28.00 0.63
C THR A 52 65.19 28.50 -0.79
N THR A 53 66.09 27.88 -1.55
CA THR A 53 66.36 28.14 -2.96
C THR A 53 65.13 27.83 -3.82
N ASN A 54 64.81 28.65 -4.82
CA ASN A 54 63.65 28.42 -5.67
C ASN A 54 63.93 27.34 -6.72
N ASP A 55 63.48 26.12 -6.44
CA ASP A 55 63.68 24.91 -7.24
C ASP A 55 62.75 24.82 -8.45
N ALA A 56 61.73 25.68 -8.55
CA ALA A 56 60.62 25.54 -9.50
C ALA A 56 61.05 25.19 -10.94
N THR A 57 62.07 25.86 -11.48
CA THR A 57 62.55 25.64 -12.86
C THR A 57 63.19 24.25 -13.05
N ASN A 58 63.93 23.76 -12.07
CA ASN A 58 64.63 22.47 -12.17
C ASN A 58 63.69 21.31 -11.76
N TYR A 59 62.77 21.55 -10.83
CA TYR A 59 61.65 20.65 -10.56
C TYR A 59 60.74 20.49 -11.80
N ALA A 60 60.42 21.57 -12.50
CA ALA A 60 59.65 21.52 -13.75
C ALA A 60 60.39 20.77 -14.89
N ARG A 61 61.73 20.75 -14.89
CA ARG A 61 62.52 19.90 -15.81
C ARG A 61 62.47 18.43 -15.42
N ALA A 62 62.53 18.11 -14.12
CA ALA A 62 62.29 16.76 -13.63
C ALA A 62 60.88 16.25 -14.02
N GLU A 63 59.88 17.13 -13.94
CA GLU A 63 58.53 16.86 -14.43
C GLU A 63 58.40 16.86 -15.95
N ALA A 64 59.28 17.50 -16.72
CA ALA A 64 59.28 17.33 -18.16
C ALA A 64 59.73 15.89 -18.53
N GLU A 65 60.82 15.43 -17.91
CA GLU A 65 61.53 14.22 -18.35
C GLU A 65 61.04 12.91 -17.69
N ASN A 66 60.39 12.96 -16.51
CA ASN A 66 59.91 11.76 -15.79
C ASN A 66 58.38 11.61 -15.77
N ALA A 67 57.86 10.39 -15.65
CA ALA A 67 56.40 10.13 -15.62
C ALA A 67 55.74 10.39 -14.25
N ASN A 68 56.52 10.22 -13.19
CA ASN A 68 56.20 10.43 -11.78
C ASN A 68 57.43 11.03 -11.10
N ILE A 69 57.27 11.69 -9.95
CA ILE A 69 58.37 12.37 -9.24
C ILE A 69 58.59 11.75 -7.88
N PHE A 70 59.81 11.29 -7.64
CA PHE A 70 60.26 10.89 -6.30
C PHE A 70 60.85 12.11 -5.58
N LEU A 71 60.45 12.35 -4.33
CA LEU A 71 61.08 13.33 -3.45
C LEU A 71 62.01 12.60 -2.48
N PRO A 72 63.35 12.75 -2.60
CA PRO A 72 64.29 12.09 -1.72
C PRO A 72 64.16 12.49 -0.25
N THR A 73 64.74 11.66 0.60
CA THR A 73 64.80 11.88 2.05
C THR A 73 65.49 13.21 2.37
N ASP A 74 65.00 13.89 3.41
CA ASP A 74 65.48 15.21 3.87
C ASP A 74 65.41 16.37 2.85
N THR A 75 64.75 16.19 1.70
CA THR A 75 64.51 17.27 0.72
C THR A 75 63.22 18.04 0.98
N VAL A 76 63.26 19.34 0.70
CA VAL A 76 62.11 20.25 0.65
C VAL A 76 62.22 21.11 -0.62
N PHE A 77 61.50 20.76 -1.68
CA PHE A 77 61.56 21.51 -2.93
C PHE A 77 60.72 22.78 -2.85
N ASN A 78 61.37 23.94 -2.81
CA ASN A 78 60.67 25.22 -2.76
C ASN A 78 60.31 25.69 -4.17
N LEU A 79 59.06 25.49 -4.56
CA LEU A 79 58.53 25.81 -5.89
C LEU A 79 58.07 27.28 -6.01
N GLY A 80 58.33 28.11 -5.00
CA GLY A 80 57.86 29.50 -4.98
C GLY A 80 56.33 29.56 -4.97
N THR A 81 55.72 29.95 -6.09
CA THR A 81 54.26 29.95 -6.27
C THR A 81 53.73 28.74 -7.03
N ALA A 82 54.59 27.92 -7.62
CA ALA A 82 54.21 26.77 -8.43
C ALA A 82 53.78 25.55 -7.59
N PHE A 83 53.29 24.52 -8.28
CA PHE A 83 52.90 23.22 -7.76
C PHE A 83 53.44 22.12 -8.70
N PRO A 84 53.54 20.87 -8.24
CA PRO A 84 53.72 19.73 -9.13
C PRO A 84 52.60 19.60 -10.14
N THR A 85 52.97 19.13 -11.33
CA THR A 85 52.08 18.76 -12.44
C THR A 85 51.97 17.24 -12.61
N LYS A 86 52.85 16.44 -11.98
CA LYS A 86 52.88 14.97 -12.06
C LYS A 86 52.72 14.29 -10.70
N PRO A 87 52.41 12.97 -10.66
CA PRO A 87 52.22 12.25 -9.39
C PRO A 87 53.51 12.23 -8.58
N VAL A 88 53.46 12.79 -7.36
CA VAL A 88 54.63 12.94 -6.48
C VAL A 88 54.54 11.96 -5.32
N TYR A 89 55.62 11.23 -5.07
CA TYR A 89 55.74 10.20 -4.03
C TYR A 89 57.11 10.28 -3.35
N GLY A 90 57.29 9.57 -2.24
CA GLY A 90 58.54 9.56 -1.48
C GLY A 90 58.52 10.45 -0.21
N PRO A 91 59.59 10.39 0.60
CA PRO A 91 59.66 11.00 1.93
C PRO A 91 59.92 12.52 1.95
N GLY A 92 60.37 13.12 0.85
CA GLY A 92 60.61 14.55 0.76
C GLY A 92 59.33 15.41 0.77
N LYS A 93 59.52 16.73 0.79
CA LYS A 93 58.45 17.73 0.96
C LYS A 93 58.47 18.77 -0.17
N ILE A 94 57.40 19.55 -0.25
CA ILE A 94 57.24 20.63 -1.22
C ILE A 94 56.82 21.91 -0.50
N LYS A 95 57.51 23.00 -0.79
CA LYS A 95 57.19 24.31 -0.22
C LYS A 95 56.65 25.24 -1.30
N LYS A 96 55.51 25.87 -0.99
CA LYS A 96 54.85 26.87 -1.81
C LYS A 96 54.62 28.13 -0.96
N GLY A 97 55.40 29.16 -1.23
CA GLY A 97 55.46 30.38 -0.42
C GLY A 97 55.88 30.07 1.01
N SER A 98 54.97 30.32 1.97
CA SER A 98 55.15 29.99 3.38
C SER A 98 54.66 28.59 3.77
N VAL A 99 53.88 27.91 2.92
CA VAL A 99 53.26 26.62 3.24
C VAL A 99 54.17 25.48 2.79
N VAL A 100 54.49 24.57 3.71
CA VAL A 100 55.14 23.29 3.38
C VAL A 100 54.07 22.20 3.39
N LEU A 101 54.04 21.42 2.31
CA LEU A 101 53.19 20.26 2.09
C LEU A 101 54.09 19.03 1.98
N ASP A 102 53.70 17.94 2.62
CA ASP A 102 54.41 16.67 2.50
C ASP A 102 54.01 15.95 1.20
N GLY A 103 54.89 15.10 0.65
CA GLY A 103 54.61 14.34 -0.57
C GLY A 103 53.33 13.48 -0.48
N TYR A 104 52.66 13.22 -1.61
CA TYR A 104 51.42 12.43 -1.58
C TYR A 104 51.72 11.02 -1.09
N GLN A 105 50.88 10.54 -0.17
CA GLN A 105 50.85 9.14 0.25
C GLN A 105 49.47 8.57 -0.02
N ILE A 106 49.42 7.47 -0.78
CA ILE A 106 48.26 6.58 -0.79
C ILE A 106 48.30 5.79 0.53
N GLN A 107 47.72 6.36 1.59
CA GLN A 107 47.63 5.67 2.87
C GLN A 107 46.47 4.67 2.86
N VAL A 108 46.82 3.41 2.55
CA VAL A 108 46.01 2.26 2.93
C VAL A 108 46.39 1.88 4.36
N ASP A 109 45.56 2.28 5.33
CA ASP A 109 45.73 1.80 6.71
C ASP A 109 45.26 0.34 6.81
N ALA A 110 46.21 -0.58 6.62
CA ALA A 110 46.00 -2.03 6.68
C ALA A 110 45.47 -2.54 8.04
N TYR A 111 45.51 -1.71 9.10
CA TYR A 111 44.96 -2.02 10.42
C TYR A 111 43.61 -1.32 10.70
N ARG A 112 43.17 -0.35 9.87
CA ARG A 112 41.94 0.44 10.12
C ARG A 112 40.93 0.50 8.97
N SER A 113 41.20 -0.13 7.83
CA SER A 113 40.25 -0.32 6.72
C SER A 113 39.76 0.99 6.06
N THR A 114 40.62 2.01 5.97
CA THR A 114 40.30 3.32 5.36
C THR A 114 41.26 3.65 4.23
N ILE A 115 40.73 4.29 3.17
CA ILE A 115 41.50 4.85 2.04
C ILE A 115 41.38 6.37 2.09
N PHE A 116 42.51 7.07 2.05
CA PHE A 116 42.56 8.52 1.87
C PHE A 116 43.38 8.86 0.61
N LEU A 117 42.93 9.86 -0.16
CA LEU A 117 43.52 10.27 -1.45
C LEU A 117 44.15 11.67 -1.41
N THR A 118 44.38 12.21 -0.21
CA THR A 118 44.97 13.54 0.04
C THR A 118 45.78 13.52 1.34
N PRO A 119 46.88 14.30 1.45
CA PRO A 119 47.52 14.57 2.74
C PRO A 119 46.54 15.20 3.74
N SER A 120 46.71 14.91 5.04
CA SER A 120 45.99 15.52 6.19
C SER A 120 46.11 17.04 6.27
N ASP A 121 47.06 17.60 5.53
CA ASP A 121 47.52 18.97 5.67
C ASP A 121 46.87 19.90 4.63
N TYR A 122 46.29 19.33 3.57
CA TYR A 122 45.26 20.03 2.79
C TYR A 122 44.09 20.45 3.70
N THR A 123 43.91 19.76 4.83
CA THR A 123 42.76 19.91 5.68
C THR A 123 43.07 20.56 7.05
N ASP A 124 44.15 20.35 7.82
CA ASP A 124 44.37 21.23 9.01
C ASP A 124 45.20 22.49 8.75
N LYS A 125 45.70 22.66 7.52
CA LYS A 125 46.35 23.91 7.06
C LYS A 125 45.59 24.57 5.89
N VAL A 126 44.45 23.98 5.47
CA VAL A 126 43.48 24.56 4.50
C VAL A 126 41.97 24.17 4.73
N GLY A 127 41.61 23.41 5.79
CA GLY A 127 40.29 23.03 6.39
C GLY A 127 39.79 21.55 6.20
N PHE A 128 39.63 20.57 7.15
CA PHE A 128 39.83 20.42 8.63
C PHE A 128 39.88 18.90 9.08
N PRO A 129 40.88 18.30 9.81
CA PRO A 129 40.66 17.12 10.70
C PRO A 129 41.67 16.94 11.89
N SER A 130 41.32 16.99 13.19
CA SER A 130 40.35 16.06 13.82
C SER A 130 40.53 15.90 15.36
N SER A 131 39.47 15.45 16.07
CA SER A 131 39.54 14.47 17.18
C SER A 131 38.14 13.96 17.57
N GLY A 132 38.00 12.71 18.04
CA GLY A 132 36.70 12.12 18.50
C GLY A 132 36.08 11.00 17.62
N TYR A 133 36.85 9.96 17.28
CA TYR A 133 36.60 9.08 16.12
C TYR A 133 35.66 7.85 16.26
N ASN A 134 35.27 7.29 15.10
CA ASN A 134 34.98 5.85 14.79
C ASN A 134 34.46 5.66 13.31
N LYS A 135 35.29 5.30 12.31
CA LYS A 135 34.92 4.59 11.01
C LYS A 135 34.72 5.27 9.60
N GLY A 136 35.53 6.25 9.18
CA GLY A 136 35.91 6.64 7.78
C GLY A 136 34.91 6.93 6.61
N VAL A 137 34.93 8.16 6.02
CA VAL A 137 34.32 8.61 4.72
C VAL A 137 34.94 9.94 4.23
N LEU A 138 34.44 10.48 3.10
CA LEU A 138 34.95 11.59 2.27
C LEU A 138 36.27 11.16 1.56
N ILE A 139 36.71 11.73 0.43
CA ILE A 139 36.58 13.07 -0.16
C ILE A 139 36.49 12.95 -1.70
N GLY A 140 35.85 13.90 -2.41
CA GLY A 140 35.84 13.95 -3.89
C GLY A 140 34.80 14.88 -4.52
N SER A 141 34.97 16.20 -4.39
CA SER A 141 33.87 17.20 -4.47
C SER A 141 32.83 16.87 -3.39
N GLY A 142 33.13 17.33 -2.18
CA GLY A 142 33.26 16.30 -1.15
C GLY A 142 33.45 16.78 0.28
N ALA A 143 32.86 17.92 0.65
CA ALA A 143 32.71 18.35 2.03
C ALA A 143 31.53 19.32 2.14
N LYS A 144 30.77 19.27 3.24
CA LYS A 144 31.04 20.15 4.39
C LYS A 144 30.41 19.65 5.69
N LEU A 145 31.18 19.83 6.76
CA LEU A 145 30.82 19.61 8.15
C LEU A 145 30.66 20.99 8.81
N GLN A 146 29.98 21.05 9.95
CA GLN A 146 30.46 21.70 11.17
C GLN A 146 30.22 20.89 12.46
N GLY A 147 30.16 19.56 12.37
CA GLY A 147 30.44 18.69 13.55
C GLY A 147 29.51 17.49 13.74
N THR A 148 29.51 16.98 14.97
CA THR A 148 29.07 15.68 15.54
C THR A 148 28.10 14.76 14.77
N MET A 149 28.43 14.49 13.51
CA MET A 149 28.20 13.19 12.88
C MET A 149 28.72 12.10 13.81
N ASN A 150 27.96 11.02 14.02
CA ASN A 150 28.50 9.83 14.69
C ASN A 150 28.23 8.52 13.89
N ARG A 151 28.58 8.46 12.61
CA ARG A 151 29.85 9.06 12.19
C ARG A 151 30.07 9.28 10.67
N PHE A 152 29.47 8.54 9.71
CA PHE A 152 30.11 8.37 8.37
C PHE A 152 29.22 8.31 7.06
N VAL A 153 29.36 9.24 6.09
CA VAL A 153 28.54 9.53 4.86
C VAL A 153 29.33 9.49 3.51
N GLY A 154 28.94 8.69 2.49
CA GLY A 154 29.62 8.59 1.16
C GLY A 154 29.64 9.86 0.25
N ILE A 155 30.25 9.83 -0.95
CA ILE A 155 30.67 11.01 -1.78
C ILE A 155 29.96 11.19 -3.14
N GLY A 156 29.83 12.46 -3.57
CA GLY A 156 29.05 13.00 -4.71
C GLY A 156 29.80 14.05 -5.57
N SER A 157 29.19 15.16 -6.00
CA SER A 157 29.10 16.42 -5.20
C SER A 157 28.03 16.40 -4.09
N ALA A 158 28.36 16.96 -2.92
CA ALA A 158 28.28 16.03 -1.78
C ALA A 158 28.28 16.57 -0.34
N VAL A 159 27.88 15.62 0.50
CA VAL A 159 28.23 15.30 1.91
C VAL A 159 27.87 16.27 2.99
N PHE A 160 27.18 15.71 3.99
CA PHE A 160 27.07 16.17 5.39
C PHE A 160 26.44 17.55 5.62
N GLN A 161 26.34 18.40 4.60
CA GLN A 161 26.14 19.82 4.72
C GLN A 161 24.97 20.14 5.68
N GLU A 162 25.12 20.80 6.83
CA GLU A 162 26.36 21.12 7.54
C GLU A 162 26.34 20.64 9.03
N ALA A 163 25.43 19.74 9.40
CA ALA A 163 25.54 18.80 10.53
C ALA A 163 25.55 19.32 12.02
N ILE A 164 26.48 18.78 12.84
CA ILE A 164 26.31 18.41 14.28
C ILE A 164 25.27 17.27 14.48
N ALA A 165 25.02 16.55 13.40
CA ALA A 165 23.78 15.85 13.13
C ALA A 165 23.99 14.39 12.73
N ILE A 166 23.01 13.83 12.02
CA ILE A 166 23.05 12.44 11.55
C ILE A 166 23.34 11.52 12.75
N ASP A 167 24.29 10.57 12.61
CA ASP A 167 24.64 9.49 13.55
C ASP A 167 23.85 8.18 13.26
N ARG A 168 24.29 7.12 12.56
CA ARG A 168 25.64 6.63 12.32
C ARG A 168 26.10 6.69 10.83
N SER A 169 25.14 6.84 9.90
CA SER A 169 25.23 7.47 8.56
C SER A 169 25.60 6.62 7.30
N ILE A 170 25.15 7.09 6.10
CA ILE A 170 25.34 6.68 4.65
C ILE A 170 24.04 7.06 3.87
N ALA A 171 23.92 7.66 2.66
CA ALA A 171 24.77 8.49 1.80
C ALA A 171 25.57 7.81 0.64
N ILE A 172 25.52 8.25 -0.65
CA ILE A 172 25.11 9.55 -1.28
C ILE A 172 24.75 9.46 -2.81
N GLY A 173 24.26 10.57 -3.43
CA GLY A 173 24.17 10.84 -4.90
C GLY A 173 24.94 12.10 -5.38
N ASP A 174 24.27 13.10 -5.99
CA ASP A 174 24.69 14.53 -5.94
C ASP A 174 23.85 15.28 -4.87
N GLY A 175 24.34 16.40 -4.34
CA GLY A 175 23.77 17.17 -3.22
C GLY A 175 24.01 16.50 -1.86
N ASN A 176 22.91 16.14 -1.19
CA ASN A 176 22.75 15.27 -0.03
C ASN A 176 23.07 15.86 1.36
N MET A 177 22.19 15.53 2.30
CA MET A 177 22.26 15.83 3.75
C MET A 177 22.17 17.32 4.13
N GLN A 178 22.22 18.25 3.17
CA GLN A 178 21.69 19.61 3.32
C GLN A 178 20.34 19.56 4.05
N TYR A 179 20.04 20.31 5.11
CA TYR A 179 20.91 21.03 6.05
C TYR A 179 20.65 20.47 7.45
N THR A 180 21.03 19.20 7.64
CA THR A 180 20.51 18.35 8.72
C THR A 180 20.83 18.87 10.12
N ARG A 181 19.85 18.86 11.05
CA ARG A 181 20.06 18.97 12.51
C ARG A 181 18.88 18.37 13.32
N TYR A 182 18.89 17.16 13.88
CA TYR A 182 19.85 16.04 13.97
C TYR A 182 19.11 14.70 13.69
N ALA A 183 19.79 13.56 13.43
CA ALA A 183 19.06 12.30 13.11
C ALA A 183 19.80 10.99 13.43
N GLU A 184 19.55 10.35 14.59
CA GLU A 184 20.28 9.14 15.01
C GLU A 184 19.81 7.83 14.32
N ARG A 185 19.91 7.79 12.97
CA ARG A 185 19.93 6.66 12.00
C ARG A 185 19.01 6.89 10.79
N HIS A 186 19.20 6.07 9.75
CA HIS A 186 19.54 6.59 8.43
C HIS A 186 19.38 5.53 7.31
N THR A 187 19.14 5.98 6.08
CA THR A 187 20.09 5.90 4.94
C THR A 187 19.54 6.71 3.76
N SER A 188 20.34 7.47 2.99
CA SER A 188 19.82 8.29 1.86
C SER A 188 20.67 8.37 0.59
N ILE A 189 20.05 8.14 -0.57
CA ILE A 189 20.53 8.31 -1.97
C ILE A 189 19.27 8.66 -2.81
N GLY A 190 19.22 9.50 -3.85
CA GLY A 190 20.23 10.28 -4.59
C GLY A 190 19.59 10.68 -5.93
N THR A 191 19.46 11.95 -6.35
CA THR A 191 19.83 13.30 -5.86
C THR A 191 18.54 14.05 -5.42
N ALA A 192 18.52 15.17 -4.67
CA ALA A 192 19.58 15.83 -3.89
C ALA A 192 19.49 15.56 -2.37
N THR A 193 18.62 14.63 -1.98
CA THR A 193 18.45 13.90 -0.69
C THR A 193 18.46 14.62 0.66
N SER A 194 17.48 14.24 1.48
CA SER A 194 17.31 14.65 2.89
C SER A 194 17.14 16.17 3.07
N GLN A 195 16.59 16.85 2.05
CA GLN A 195 16.66 18.31 1.89
C GLN A 195 15.34 19.00 2.34
N TRP A 196 15.18 19.52 3.58
CA TRP A 196 16.13 19.64 4.69
C TRP A 196 15.59 19.02 5.99
N LEU A 197 16.08 17.82 6.31
CA LEU A 197 15.67 17.02 7.47
C LEU A 197 16.08 17.69 8.80
N GLY A 198 15.10 18.20 9.56
CA GLY A 198 15.34 18.89 10.84
C GLY A 198 15.76 20.37 10.69
N ALA A 199 15.40 21.05 9.61
CA ALA A 199 15.64 22.48 9.47
C ALA A 199 14.84 23.33 10.48
N SER A 200 15.38 24.48 10.88
CA SER A 200 14.70 25.46 11.74
C SER A 200 13.71 26.33 10.95
N LEU A 201 12.76 26.97 11.66
CA LEU A 201 11.77 27.90 11.09
C LEU A 201 12.39 28.92 10.10
N ALA A 202 13.44 29.62 10.53
CA ALA A 202 14.14 30.59 9.69
C ALA A 202 14.65 29.93 8.41
N LYS A 203 15.23 28.73 8.49
CA LYS A 203 15.77 28.07 7.31
C LYS A 203 14.69 27.55 6.36
N VAL A 204 13.55 27.09 6.88
CA VAL A 204 12.38 26.75 6.04
C VAL A 204 11.87 28.01 5.32
N GLN A 205 11.69 29.13 6.02
CA GLN A 205 11.23 30.38 5.40
C GLN A 205 12.25 30.99 4.40
N GLU A 206 13.55 30.80 4.62
CA GLU A 206 14.63 31.34 3.79
C GLU A 206 14.97 30.50 2.55
N THR A 207 14.63 29.20 2.50
CA THR A 207 14.99 28.36 1.34
C THR A 207 13.85 27.53 0.74
N HIS A 208 12.75 27.22 1.44
CA HIS A 208 11.79 26.16 1.03
C HIS A 208 11.05 26.44 -0.28
N PRO A 209 10.86 25.43 -1.17
CA PRO A 209 10.16 25.61 -2.45
C PRO A 209 8.75 26.20 -2.34
N TRP A 210 8.08 26.10 -1.18
CA TRP A 210 6.77 26.73 -0.97
C TRP A 210 6.86 28.21 -0.54
N TRP A 211 7.98 28.64 0.05
CA TRP A 211 8.19 30.00 0.59
C TRP A 211 9.09 30.89 -0.27
N ILE A 212 9.96 30.32 -1.10
CA ILE A 212 10.96 31.02 -1.92
C ILE A 212 10.65 30.88 -3.41
N GLY A 213 10.76 31.99 -4.14
CA GLY A 213 10.55 32.04 -5.59
C GLY A 213 9.08 31.95 -6.04
N GLN A 214 8.15 31.68 -5.11
CA GLN A 214 6.71 31.63 -5.36
C GLN A 214 6.08 33.03 -5.34
N SER A 215 5.02 33.22 -6.13
CA SER A 215 4.24 34.47 -6.20
C SER A 215 3.44 34.77 -4.93
N GLN A 216 3.08 33.73 -4.18
CA GLN A 216 2.45 33.74 -2.86
C GLN A 216 3.09 32.65 -1.99
N LYS A 217 2.94 32.74 -0.66
CA LYS A 217 3.46 31.78 0.34
C LYS A 217 2.31 31.08 1.08
N PRO A 218 2.55 29.95 1.79
CA PRO A 218 1.50 29.26 2.55
C PRO A 218 0.74 30.23 3.46
N GLY A 219 -0.59 30.23 3.34
CA GLY A 219 -1.50 31.12 4.10
C GLY A 219 -1.70 32.53 3.51
N GLU A 220 -0.98 32.92 2.46
CA GLU A 220 -1.27 34.14 1.70
C GLU A 220 -2.42 33.91 0.69
N ALA A 221 -3.21 34.95 0.42
CA ALA A 221 -4.38 34.86 -0.44
C ALA A 221 -4.02 34.42 -1.88
N GLY A 222 -4.47 33.22 -2.26
CA GLY A 222 -4.24 32.63 -3.58
C GLY A 222 -2.97 31.78 -3.70
N TRP A 223 -2.29 31.44 -2.60
CA TRP A 223 -1.29 30.36 -2.61
C TRP A 223 -1.95 29.01 -2.93
N ASP A 224 -1.40 28.29 -3.91
CA ASP A 224 -1.89 26.95 -4.29
C ASP A 224 -0.77 26.08 -4.90
N PHE A 225 0.28 25.81 -4.11
CA PHE A 225 1.42 25.01 -4.59
C PHE A 225 0.97 23.60 -5.00
N ASN A 226 1.23 23.19 -6.25
CA ASN A 226 0.76 21.92 -6.84
C ASN A 226 -0.77 21.66 -6.76
N GLY A 227 -1.60 22.65 -6.46
CA GLY A 227 -3.03 22.43 -6.18
C GLY A 227 -3.33 22.04 -4.73
N MET A 228 -2.36 22.16 -3.80
CA MET A 228 -2.52 21.73 -2.39
C MET A 228 -3.67 22.45 -1.67
N GLU A 229 -3.87 23.75 -1.88
CA GLU A 229 -4.91 24.55 -1.22
C GLU A 229 -6.26 24.36 -1.92
N THR A 230 -6.28 24.20 -3.25
CA THR A 230 -7.49 23.81 -3.99
C THR A 230 -7.98 22.42 -3.56
N ASN A 231 -7.07 21.46 -3.37
CA ASN A 231 -7.38 20.11 -2.89
C ASN A 231 -7.72 20.11 -1.39
N ASN A 232 -7.08 20.96 -0.59
CA ASN A 232 -7.28 21.06 0.85
C ASN A 232 -7.38 22.50 1.36
N PRO A 233 -8.55 23.14 1.25
CA PRO A 233 -8.73 24.51 1.75
C PRO A 233 -8.37 24.63 3.24
N GLY A 234 -7.46 25.55 3.54
CA GLY A 234 -6.86 25.78 4.85
C GLY A 234 -5.51 25.09 5.10
N ILE A 235 -4.98 24.24 4.21
CA ILE A 235 -3.70 23.56 4.45
C ILE A 235 -2.52 24.55 4.46
N GLY A 236 -2.54 25.57 3.61
CA GLY A 236 -1.52 26.63 3.58
C GLY A 236 -1.45 27.38 4.90
N ALA A 237 -2.60 27.61 5.55
CA ALA A 237 -2.66 28.22 6.89
C ALA A 237 -2.12 27.28 7.99
N LYS A 238 -2.41 25.97 7.91
CA LYS A 238 -1.84 24.96 8.83
C LYS A 238 -0.32 24.85 8.70
N ILE A 239 0.18 24.87 7.45
CA ILE A 239 1.61 24.86 7.11
C ILE A 239 2.30 26.13 7.63
N ALA A 240 1.68 27.31 7.43
CA ALA A 240 2.21 28.59 7.93
C ALA A 240 2.26 28.68 9.47
N ALA A 241 1.31 28.05 10.16
CA ALA A 241 1.25 27.96 11.61
C ALA A 241 2.13 26.85 12.22
N PHE A 242 2.84 26.07 11.40
CA PHE A 242 3.66 24.95 11.88
C PHE A 242 4.85 25.44 12.72
N THR A 243 4.91 24.97 13.97
CA THR A 243 5.92 25.40 14.97
C THR A 243 6.67 24.22 15.60
N ALA A 244 6.27 22.97 15.32
CA ALA A 244 6.80 21.76 15.94
C ALA A 244 8.08 21.27 15.23
N TYR A 245 9.12 22.11 15.19
CA TYR A 245 10.43 21.76 14.63
C TYR A 245 11.21 20.80 15.54
N ALA A 246 12.17 20.06 14.97
CA ALA A 246 12.95 19.05 15.69
C ALA A 246 13.75 19.64 16.87
N ALA A 247 13.67 19.00 18.04
CA ALA A 247 14.34 19.43 19.27
C ALA A 247 15.45 18.44 19.72
N ALA A 248 15.34 17.17 19.36
CA ALA A 248 16.27 16.10 19.73
C ALA A 248 16.57 15.12 18.57
N GLN A 249 17.64 14.34 18.71
CA GLN A 249 18.06 13.27 17.76
C GLN A 249 17.02 12.15 17.57
N THR A 250 15.97 12.12 18.39
CA THR A 250 14.86 11.15 18.34
C THR A 250 13.71 11.58 17.43
N ASP A 251 13.66 12.85 17.04
CA ASP A 251 12.48 13.45 16.44
C ASP A 251 12.50 13.32 14.91
N CYS A 252 13.70 13.32 14.34
CA CYS A 252 13.99 12.96 12.95
C CYS A 252 14.91 11.73 12.94
N GLY A 253 14.64 10.73 12.10
CA GLY A 253 15.55 9.59 11.88
C GLY A 253 14.92 8.21 11.95
N ARG A 254 15.77 7.18 11.93
CA ARG A 254 15.39 5.77 11.69
C ARG A 254 14.71 5.52 10.33
N SER A 255 14.82 6.48 9.41
CA SER A 255 14.22 6.45 8.07
C SER A 255 15.21 6.00 7.00
N VAL A 256 14.70 5.49 5.87
CA VAL A 256 15.46 5.05 4.68
C VAL A 256 14.89 5.72 3.42
N ALA A 257 15.75 6.27 2.56
CA ALA A 257 15.38 6.97 1.32
C ALA A 257 16.22 6.51 0.13
N VAL A 258 15.57 6.04 -0.94
CA VAL A 258 16.23 5.58 -2.17
C VAL A 258 15.51 6.12 -3.41
N GLY A 259 16.12 7.08 -4.10
CA GLY A 259 15.65 7.64 -5.36
C GLY A 259 15.86 9.15 -5.46
N ARG A 260 15.60 9.71 -6.66
CA ARG A 260 15.60 11.15 -6.86
C ARG A 260 14.42 11.77 -6.09
N ASP A 261 14.70 12.77 -5.27
CA ASP A 261 13.73 13.49 -4.43
C ASP A 261 12.94 12.63 -3.42
N ALA A 262 13.43 11.42 -3.10
CA ALA A 262 12.87 10.60 -2.02
C ALA A 262 13.11 11.28 -0.65
N ILE A 263 12.04 11.48 0.14
CA ILE A 263 12.04 12.32 1.35
C ILE A 263 12.59 13.75 1.06
N GLY A 264 12.24 14.28 -0.12
CA GLY A 264 12.83 15.49 -0.70
C GLY A 264 12.24 16.84 -0.30
N GLY A 265 11.14 16.89 0.47
CA GLY A 265 10.52 18.13 0.97
C GLY A 265 10.39 18.22 2.50
N ASN A 266 10.83 17.18 3.21
CA ASN A 266 10.35 16.84 4.54
C ASN A 266 11.14 17.55 5.65
N VAL A 267 10.45 18.38 6.44
CA VAL A 267 11.01 19.05 7.63
C VAL A 267 11.23 18.07 8.78
N ILE A 268 10.31 17.12 8.96
CA ILE A 268 10.40 15.99 9.90
C ILE A 268 10.09 14.69 9.17
N SER A 269 10.91 13.67 9.43
CA SER A 269 10.68 12.27 9.02
C SER A 269 11.20 11.33 10.11
N LEU A 270 10.38 10.37 10.54
CA LEU A 270 10.67 9.51 11.69
C LEU A 270 10.15 8.08 11.46
N ARG A 271 11.08 7.11 11.34
CA ARG A 271 10.80 5.69 11.02
C ARG A 271 10.09 5.47 9.68
N ASP A 272 10.39 6.32 8.69
CA ASP A 272 9.80 6.21 7.35
C ASP A 272 10.66 5.40 6.37
N VAL A 273 10.04 4.69 5.43
CA VAL A 273 10.74 4.00 4.32
C VAL A 273 10.26 4.57 2.99
N ALA A 274 11.14 5.17 2.19
CA ALA A 274 10.83 5.78 0.89
C ALA A 274 11.71 5.21 -0.24
N VAL A 275 11.10 4.65 -1.28
CA VAL A 275 11.80 4.05 -2.43
C VAL A 275 11.09 4.42 -3.74
N GLY A 276 11.70 5.33 -4.51
CA GLY A 276 11.18 5.79 -5.80
C GLY A 276 11.46 7.28 -6.07
N TYR A 277 11.15 7.76 -7.28
CA TYR A 277 11.15 9.20 -7.57
C TYR A 277 10.05 9.89 -6.77
N ARG A 278 10.38 10.95 -6.02
CA ARG A 278 9.48 11.70 -5.12
C ARG A 278 8.70 10.84 -4.11
N ALA A 279 9.18 9.65 -3.79
CA ALA A 279 8.58 8.82 -2.76
C ALA A 279 8.65 9.54 -1.40
N LEU A 280 7.50 9.76 -0.76
CA LEU A 280 7.35 10.51 0.50
C LEU A 280 8.00 11.91 0.47
N ALA A 281 7.85 12.64 -0.65
CA ALA A 281 8.40 14.00 -0.83
C ALA A 281 7.68 15.10 -0.01
N GLY A 282 6.85 14.72 0.96
CA GLY A 282 5.95 15.55 1.75
C GLY A 282 6.57 16.39 2.87
N PHE A 283 5.74 16.78 3.86
CA PHE A 283 6.06 17.70 4.95
C PHE A 283 5.52 17.23 6.31
N ASN A 284 6.41 16.81 7.23
CA ASN A 284 6.11 16.30 8.57
C ASN A 284 5.42 14.91 8.59
N THR A 285 6.13 13.92 8.08
CA THR A 285 5.69 12.52 8.01
C THR A 285 6.30 11.65 9.12
N ARG A 286 5.63 10.57 9.53
CA ARG A 286 6.12 9.64 10.54
C ARG A 286 5.54 8.22 10.46
N ASP A 287 6.35 7.20 10.73
CA ASP A 287 5.97 5.77 10.79
C ASP A 287 5.41 5.23 9.45
N ASN A 288 5.83 5.79 8.30
CA ASN A 288 5.26 5.46 6.98
C ASN A 288 6.13 4.53 6.12
N VAL A 289 5.51 3.95 5.08
CA VAL A 289 6.19 3.25 3.99
C VAL A 289 5.67 3.82 2.66
N ALA A 290 6.56 4.12 1.71
CA ALA A 290 6.25 4.70 0.41
C ALA A 290 7.15 4.06 -0.66
N ILE A 291 6.63 3.11 -1.45
CA ILE A 291 7.39 2.37 -2.45
C ILE A 291 6.74 2.55 -3.83
N GLY A 292 7.28 3.47 -4.62
CA GLY A 292 6.80 3.78 -5.96
C GLY A 292 7.22 5.17 -6.45
N ASN A 293 7.15 5.35 -7.77
CA ASN A 293 7.19 6.67 -8.39
C ASN A 293 5.98 7.50 -7.89
N ASP A 294 6.24 8.67 -7.30
CA ASP A 294 5.22 9.59 -6.77
C ASP A 294 4.28 8.98 -5.69
N ALA A 295 4.75 7.99 -4.92
CA ALA A 295 4.00 7.46 -3.78
C ALA A 295 4.08 8.40 -2.57
N LEU A 296 2.93 8.82 -2.00
CA LEU A 296 2.82 9.83 -0.93
C LEU A 296 3.60 11.13 -1.21
N PHE A 297 3.57 11.64 -2.45
CA PHE A 297 4.45 12.75 -2.85
C PHE A 297 4.00 14.12 -2.30
N ASP A 298 2.69 14.40 -2.25
CA ASP A 298 2.12 15.59 -1.60
C ASP A 298 1.72 15.32 -0.12
N GLY A 299 2.40 14.37 0.54
CA GLY A 299 2.15 14.10 1.96
C GLY A 299 2.33 15.34 2.85
N VAL A 300 1.45 15.56 3.82
CA VAL A 300 1.68 16.58 4.87
C VAL A 300 1.66 15.86 6.21
N PHE A 301 0.64 16.08 7.04
CA PHE A 301 0.46 15.48 8.36
C PHE A 301 0.00 14.01 8.26
N ILE A 302 0.87 13.14 7.73
CA ILE A 302 0.63 11.72 7.46
C ILE A 302 1.42 10.83 8.43
N THR A 303 0.71 9.95 9.13
CA THR A 303 1.31 9.00 10.07
C THR A 303 0.87 7.55 9.88
N GLU A 304 1.74 6.61 10.27
CA GLU A 304 1.49 5.16 10.36
C GLU A 304 0.94 4.54 9.05
N THR A 305 1.27 5.12 7.88
CA THR A 305 0.63 4.84 6.59
C THR A 305 1.57 4.13 5.59
N THR A 306 1.07 3.10 4.90
CA THR A 306 1.81 2.33 3.89
C THR A 306 1.26 2.56 2.48
N ALA A 307 2.06 3.08 1.56
CA ALA A 307 1.76 3.26 0.16
C ALA A 307 2.74 2.46 -0.73
N VAL A 308 2.23 1.60 -1.60
CA VAL A 308 3.03 0.74 -2.49
C VAL A 308 2.41 0.73 -3.90
N GLY A 309 3.09 1.36 -4.85
CA GLY A 309 2.65 1.53 -6.23
C GLY A 309 2.94 2.92 -6.77
N GLN A 310 3.01 3.06 -8.10
CA GLN A 310 3.16 4.36 -8.73
C GLN A 310 1.91 5.23 -8.46
N ALA A 311 2.10 6.46 -8.00
CA ALA A 311 1.06 7.39 -7.52
C ALA A 311 0.11 6.81 -6.43
N ALA A 312 0.57 5.83 -5.64
CA ALA A 312 -0.17 5.32 -4.48
C ALA A 312 -0.24 6.40 -3.39
N ALA A 313 -1.45 6.72 -2.91
CA ALA A 313 -1.73 7.81 -1.98
C ALA A 313 -1.11 9.17 -2.38
N GLY A 314 -1.04 9.45 -3.70
CA GLY A 314 -0.25 10.55 -4.25
C GLY A 314 -0.52 11.92 -3.63
N HIS A 315 -1.79 12.29 -3.46
CA HIS A 315 -2.23 13.58 -2.93
C HIS A 315 -2.66 13.56 -1.45
N TRP A 316 -2.33 12.52 -0.68
CA TRP A 316 -2.85 12.33 0.69
C TRP A 316 -2.09 13.20 1.68
N GLN A 317 -2.71 14.32 2.07
CA GLN A 317 -2.08 15.36 2.90
C GLN A 317 -2.27 15.13 4.40
N GLU A 318 -3.44 14.67 4.87
CA GLU A 318 -3.73 14.54 6.32
C GLU A 318 -4.30 13.17 6.67
N GLY A 319 -3.69 12.41 7.58
CA GLY A 319 -4.17 11.06 7.88
C GLY A 319 -3.30 10.19 8.78
N THR A 320 -3.90 9.12 9.31
CA THR A 320 -3.30 8.17 10.28
C THR A 320 -3.73 6.74 10.00
N ARG A 321 -2.79 5.78 10.03
CA ARG A 321 -3.02 4.32 9.86
C ARG A 321 -3.72 3.90 8.56
N ASN A 322 -3.20 4.35 7.42
CA ASN A 322 -3.77 4.00 6.12
C ASN A 322 -2.90 2.98 5.34
N LEU A 323 -3.50 2.29 4.38
CA LEU A 323 -2.81 1.37 3.47
C LEU A 323 -3.28 1.59 2.03
N ALA A 324 -2.39 1.90 1.09
CA ALA A 324 -2.66 2.00 -0.34
C ALA A 324 -1.70 1.10 -1.13
N LEU A 325 -2.19 0.00 -1.71
CA LEU A 325 -1.38 -0.98 -2.43
C LEU A 325 -1.91 -1.16 -3.86
N GLY A 326 -1.29 -0.47 -4.82
CA GLY A 326 -1.66 -0.51 -6.23
C GLY A 326 -1.31 0.78 -6.96
N ARG A 327 -1.14 0.68 -8.28
CA ARG A 327 -0.90 1.86 -9.13
C ARG A 327 -2.13 2.80 -9.08
N ASN A 328 -1.93 4.07 -8.71
CA ASN A 328 -2.96 5.08 -8.44
C ASN A 328 -3.98 4.68 -7.35
N ALA A 329 -3.66 3.73 -6.45
CA ALA A 329 -4.51 3.44 -5.29
C ALA A 329 -4.56 4.66 -4.36
N ALA A 330 -5.74 5.10 -3.94
CA ALA A 330 -5.98 6.32 -3.15
C ALA A 330 -5.36 7.60 -3.74
N GLN A 331 -5.15 7.68 -5.06
CA GLN A 331 -4.37 8.78 -5.67
C GLN A 331 -4.87 10.18 -5.28
N SER A 332 -6.17 10.41 -5.40
CA SER A 332 -6.80 11.72 -5.14
C SER A 332 -7.28 11.89 -3.70
N VAL A 333 -7.04 10.90 -2.83
CA VAL A 333 -7.38 11.04 -1.40
C VAL A 333 -6.47 12.12 -0.84
N VAL A 334 -7.05 13.07 -0.12
CA VAL A 334 -6.42 14.24 0.48
C VAL A 334 -6.44 14.12 2.01
N ARG A 335 -7.53 13.59 2.58
CA ARG A 335 -7.70 13.45 4.03
C ARG A 335 -8.23 12.07 4.43
N GLY A 336 -7.95 11.67 5.67
CA GLY A 336 -8.68 10.60 6.38
C GLY A 336 -7.79 9.52 7.00
N ASN A 337 -8.42 8.62 7.75
CA ASN A 337 -7.75 7.69 8.67
C ASN A 337 -8.21 6.25 8.49
N TYR A 338 -7.46 5.30 9.05
CA TYR A 338 -7.85 3.90 9.22
C TYR A 338 -8.30 3.17 7.94
N SER A 339 -7.93 3.67 6.76
CA SER A 339 -8.49 3.24 5.48
C SER A 339 -7.51 2.43 4.63
N VAL A 340 -8.03 1.37 4.00
CA VAL A 340 -7.28 0.37 3.23
C VAL A 340 -7.74 0.35 1.76
N HIS A 341 -6.80 0.41 0.83
CA HIS A 341 -7.01 0.58 -0.61
C HIS A 341 -6.10 -0.37 -1.41
N ILE A 342 -6.53 -1.59 -1.66
CA ILE A 342 -5.72 -2.65 -2.28
C ILE A 342 -6.20 -2.93 -3.70
N GLY A 343 -5.53 -2.35 -4.70
CA GLY A 343 -5.79 -2.61 -6.12
C GLY A 343 -5.48 -1.40 -7.01
N PRO A 344 -5.18 -1.59 -8.30
CA PRO A 344 -4.97 -0.46 -9.21
C PRO A 344 -6.21 0.44 -9.27
N PHE A 345 -6.00 1.75 -9.12
CA PHE A 345 -7.05 2.77 -9.05
C PHE A 345 -8.10 2.58 -7.92
N ALA A 346 -7.86 1.75 -6.89
CA ALA A 346 -8.79 1.65 -5.75
C ALA A 346 -8.95 3.04 -5.07
N ALA A 347 -10.19 3.52 -4.96
CA ALA A 347 -10.58 4.87 -4.51
C ALA A 347 -9.79 6.04 -5.13
N SER A 348 -9.34 5.92 -6.39
CA SER A 348 -8.58 6.99 -7.07
C SER A 348 -9.36 8.29 -7.31
N LEU A 349 -10.69 8.30 -7.08
CA LEU A 349 -11.57 9.46 -7.26
C LEU A 349 -12.12 10.05 -5.94
N ILE A 350 -11.74 9.50 -4.79
CA ILE A 350 -12.20 9.94 -3.45
C ILE A 350 -11.18 10.94 -2.90
N THR A 351 -11.63 12.03 -2.25
CA THR A 351 -10.81 13.07 -1.59
C THR A 351 -10.73 12.91 -0.08
N ASP A 352 -11.75 12.37 0.57
CA ASP A 352 -11.73 12.12 2.02
C ASP A 352 -12.13 10.65 2.27
N SER A 353 -11.24 9.88 2.89
CA SER A 353 -11.40 8.43 3.09
C SER A 353 -11.05 8.04 4.53
N THR A 354 -12.08 7.80 5.35
CA THR A 354 -11.96 7.44 6.77
C THR A 354 -12.64 6.10 7.08
N ASP A 355 -11.97 5.18 7.79
CA ASP A 355 -12.49 3.87 8.18
C ASP A 355 -13.04 3.00 7.02
N ASN A 356 -12.42 3.08 5.82
CA ASN A 356 -12.85 2.32 4.63
C ASN A 356 -11.95 1.11 4.30
N LEU A 357 -12.49 0.13 3.56
CA LEU A 357 -11.78 -1.08 3.10
C LEU A 357 -12.13 -1.39 1.62
N PHE A 358 -11.32 -0.88 0.70
CA PHE A 358 -11.50 -1.02 -0.76
C PHE A 358 -10.51 -2.02 -1.37
N LEU A 359 -10.99 -3.18 -1.82
CA LEU A 359 -10.19 -4.23 -2.48
C LEU A 359 -10.60 -4.39 -3.95
N GLY A 360 -9.64 -4.38 -4.87
CA GLY A 360 -9.82 -4.65 -6.31
C GLY A 360 -9.53 -3.47 -7.24
N TYR A 361 -9.51 -3.74 -8.55
CA TYR A 361 -9.32 -2.68 -9.55
C TYR A 361 -10.50 -1.70 -9.49
N GLY A 362 -10.23 -0.44 -9.16
CA GLY A 362 -11.27 0.59 -9.12
C GLY A 362 -12.32 0.42 -8.02
N ALA A 363 -11.98 -0.30 -6.95
CA ALA A 363 -12.83 -0.41 -5.76
C ALA A 363 -13.24 0.98 -5.25
N GLY A 364 -14.53 1.20 -4.96
CA GLY A 364 -15.06 2.47 -4.46
C GLY A 364 -15.34 3.57 -5.49
N ASN A 365 -14.67 3.60 -6.65
CA ASN A 365 -14.76 4.74 -7.60
C ASN A 365 -16.17 5.05 -8.14
N ALA A 366 -17.10 4.08 -8.18
CA ALA A 366 -18.47 4.28 -8.65
C ALA A 366 -19.50 4.45 -7.52
N LEU A 367 -19.05 4.55 -6.25
CA LEU A 367 -19.92 4.93 -5.12
C LEU A 367 -20.43 6.37 -5.23
N GLY A 368 -19.68 7.24 -5.90
CA GLY A 368 -19.99 8.66 -6.05
C GLY A 368 -19.79 9.48 -4.77
N GLY A 369 -19.78 10.80 -4.94
CA GLY A 369 -19.28 11.72 -3.91
C GLY A 369 -17.75 11.69 -3.82
N THR A 370 -17.19 12.64 -3.09
CA THR A 370 -15.74 12.78 -2.88
C THR A 370 -15.31 12.40 -1.46
N SER A 371 -16.23 12.38 -0.50
CA SER A 371 -15.95 12.05 0.90
C SER A 371 -16.72 10.79 1.29
N LEU A 372 -16.02 9.75 1.77
CA LEU A 372 -16.59 8.46 2.19
C LEU A 372 -16.05 8.07 3.57
N SER A 373 -16.95 7.58 4.43
CA SER A 373 -16.57 6.88 5.65
C SER A 373 -17.25 5.53 5.78
N ASP A 374 -16.61 4.64 6.54
CA ASP A 374 -17.17 3.36 6.98
C ASP A 374 -17.49 2.36 5.83
N VAL A 375 -16.90 2.50 4.64
CA VAL A 375 -17.27 1.69 3.47
C VAL A 375 -16.36 0.49 3.22
N PHE A 376 -16.94 -0.71 3.11
CA PHE A 376 -16.29 -1.89 2.50
C PHE A 376 -16.62 -2.00 1.01
N VAL A 377 -15.66 -2.39 0.17
CA VAL A 377 -15.88 -2.83 -1.22
C VAL A 377 -14.91 -3.93 -1.61
N LEU A 378 -15.40 -4.99 -2.27
CA LEU A 378 -14.60 -5.96 -3.02
C LEU A 378 -14.99 -5.91 -4.51
N ALA A 379 -14.02 -5.69 -5.39
CA ALA A 379 -14.21 -5.43 -6.81
C ALA A 379 -13.31 -6.32 -7.70
N ASN A 380 -13.75 -6.58 -8.93
CA ASN A 380 -12.85 -7.05 -9.99
C ASN A 380 -12.52 -5.92 -11.00
N ARG A 381 -13.49 -5.02 -11.27
CA ARG A 381 -13.33 -3.81 -12.10
C ARG A 381 -14.27 -2.68 -11.61
N ASN A 382 -14.01 -1.44 -12.05
CA ASN A 382 -14.70 -0.15 -11.79
C ASN A 382 -16.25 -0.12 -11.76
N ARG A 383 -16.97 -1.20 -12.09
CA ARG A 383 -18.44 -1.29 -12.10
C ARG A 383 -19.02 -2.61 -11.59
N ASN A 384 -18.20 -3.64 -11.39
CA ASN A 384 -18.67 -4.96 -10.96
C ASN A 384 -18.11 -5.25 -9.58
N TYR A 385 -18.88 -4.85 -8.58
CA TYR A 385 -18.58 -5.05 -7.16
C TYR A 385 -19.14 -6.41 -6.71
N MET A 386 -18.24 -7.27 -6.23
CA MET A 386 -18.58 -8.59 -5.68
C MET A 386 -19.23 -8.45 -4.31
N MET A 387 -18.71 -7.52 -3.50
CA MET A 387 -19.21 -7.20 -2.16
C MET A 387 -19.10 -5.69 -1.92
N VAL A 388 -19.97 -5.18 -1.06
CA VAL A 388 -20.01 -3.80 -0.55
C VAL A 388 -20.47 -3.86 0.89
N GLY A 389 -20.09 -2.94 1.76
CA GLY A 389 -20.70 -2.83 3.08
C GLY A 389 -20.57 -1.44 3.69
N ASN A 390 -21.32 -1.22 4.77
CA ASN A 390 -21.25 -0.04 5.63
C ASN A 390 -20.98 -0.53 7.07
N PHE A 391 -19.79 -0.24 7.59
CA PHE A 391 -19.33 -0.65 8.91
C PHE A 391 -20.08 0.06 10.05
N ALA A 392 -20.55 1.29 9.84
CA ALA A 392 -21.33 2.03 10.84
C ALA A 392 -22.74 1.47 11.04
N THR A 393 -23.31 0.82 10.02
CA THR A 393 -24.63 0.14 10.10
C THR A 393 -24.53 -1.39 10.19
N GLY A 394 -23.35 -1.98 9.97
CA GLY A 394 -23.14 -3.44 9.95
C GLY A 394 -23.70 -4.15 8.71
N GLN A 395 -24.07 -3.41 7.66
CA GLN A 395 -24.76 -3.92 6.48
C GLN A 395 -23.78 -4.35 5.38
N MET A 396 -24.05 -5.46 4.69
CA MET A 396 -23.25 -5.95 3.56
C MET A 396 -24.12 -6.32 2.34
N GLY A 397 -23.81 -5.76 1.18
CA GLY A 397 -24.37 -6.14 -0.12
C GLY A 397 -23.43 -7.04 -0.93
N MET A 398 -23.97 -7.98 -1.70
CA MET A 398 -23.23 -8.85 -2.62
C MET A 398 -23.90 -8.85 -4.00
N GLY A 399 -23.09 -8.77 -5.07
CA GLY A 399 -23.61 -8.71 -6.45
C GLY A 399 -24.46 -7.48 -6.78
N VAL A 400 -24.34 -6.43 -5.97
CA VAL A 400 -25.14 -5.20 -6.06
C VAL A 400 -24.58 -4.22 -7.11
N ASP A 401 -25.47 -3.67 -7.94
CA ASP A 401 -25.14 -2.58 -8.86
C ASP A 401 -25.18 -1.26 -8.07
N LEU A 402 -24.02 -0.64 -7.87
CA LEU A 402 -23.90 0.49 -6.95
C LEU A 402 -24.36 1.81 -7.56
N THR A 403 -25.29 2.46 -6.83
CA THR A 403 -25.54 3.89 -6.89
C THR A 403 -25.23 4.53 -5.54
N PRO A 404 -25.01 5.85 -5.45
CA PRO A 404 -24.69 6.54 -4.19
C PRO A 404 -25.76 6.41 -3.09
N ALA A 405 -26.97 5.95 -3.44
CA ALA A 405 -28.05 5.69 -2.49
C ALA A 405 -27.74 4.49 -1.58
N LEU A 406 -27.06 3.44 -2.07
CA LEU A 406 -26.93 2.17 -1.35
C LEU A 406 -26.16 2.31 -0.03
N LEU A 407 -25.19 3.24 0.04
CA LEU A 407 -24.47 3.57 1.28
C LEU A 407 -25.33 4.31 2.32
N LYS A 408 -26.43 4.94 1.89
CA LYS A 408 -27.30 5.78 2.71
C LYS A 408 -28.59 5.05 3.11
N GLY A 409 -28.45 3.81 3.57
CA GLY A 409 -29.53 3.05 4.22
C GLY A 409 -30.59 2.49 3.28
N SER A 410 -30.22 2.03 2.08
CA SER A 410 -31.16 1.29 1.20
C SER A 410 -31.20 -0.21 1.47
N ALA A 411 -30.10 -0.81 1.95
CA ALA A 411 -29.99 -2.23 2.25
C ALA A 411 -30.08 -2.46 3.78
N ASN A 412 -31.31 -2.51 4.32
CA ASN A 412 -31.50 -2.54 5.78
C ASN A 412 -30.96 -3.80 6.49
N GLY A 413 -30.64 -4.86 5.75
CA GLY A 413 -30.18 -6.13 6.30
C GLY A 413 -28.67 -6.33 6.37
N SER A 414 -28.25 -7.14 7.35
CA SER A 414 -26.84 -7.51 7.59
C SER A 414 -26.19 -8.17 6.38
N LEU A 415 -26.94 -8.97 5.62
CA LEU A 415 -26.52 -9.49 4.31
C LEU A 415 -27.64 -9.33 3.26
N HIS A 416 -27.35 -8.65 2.15
CA HIS A 416 -28.21 -8.52 0.97
C HIS A 416 -27.49 -9.12 -0.25
N ILE A 417 -28.13 -10.01 -1.01
CA ILE A 417 -27.57 -10.52 -2.28
C ILE A 417 -28.50 -10.17 -3.46
N GLN A 418 -27.96 -9.41 -4.42
CA GLN A 418 -28.63 -8.96 -5.64
C GLN A 418 -28.07 -9.69 -6.87
N ASN A 419 -28.87 -9.82 -7.94
CA ASN A 419 -28.47 -10.47 -9.20
C ASN A 419 -29.17 -9.87 -10.45
N SER A 420 -29.51 -8.58 -10.42
CA SER A 420 -30.11 -7.88 -11.57
C SER A 420 -29.98 -6.36 -11.48
N SER A 421 -29.65 -5.73 -12.62
CA SER A 421 -29.40 -4.30 -12.82
C SER A 421 -30.65 -3.51 -13.29
N PHE A 422 -31.85 -3.93 -12.89
CA PHE A 422 -33.10 -3.42 -13.44
C PHE A 422 -34.16 -3.21 -12.34
N GLY A 423 -34.74 -2.01 -12.28
CA GLY A 423 -35.71 -1.58 -11.28
C GLY A 423 -35.18 -0.52 -10.31
N ALA A 424 -36.07 0.16 -9.61
CA ALA A 424 -35.73 0.98 -8.44
C ALA A 424 -35.62 0.09 -7.20
N VAL A 425 -34.83 0.53 -6.22
CA VAL A 425 -34.76 -0.11 -4.89
C VAL A 425 -35.96 0.37 -4.08
N GLU A 426 -36.90 -0.54 -3.80
CA GLU A 426 -37.98 -0.30 -2.83
C GLU A 426 -37.38 -0.22 -1.42
N ALA A 427 -37.93 0.62 -0.54
CA ALA A 427 -37.43 0.73 0.83
C ALA A 427 -37.82 -0.50 1.65
N ALA A 428 -36.83 -1.23 2.16
CA ALA A 428 -37.05 -2.37 3.04
C ALA A 428 -37.72 -1.97 4.37
N SER A 429 -38.24 -2.98 5.07
CA SER A 429 -38.91 -2.86 6.38
C SER A 429 -38.12 -1.99 7.38
N THR A 430 -38.83 -1.24 8.23
CA THR A 430 -38.26 -0.53 9.40
C THR A 430 -38.04 -1.42 10.62
N ALA A 431 -38.51 -2.68 10.57
CA ALA A 431 -38.11 -3.75 11.46
C ALA A 431 -37.03 -4.63 10.79
N LEU A 432 -36.05 -5.06 11.57
CA LEU A 432 -34.80 -5.71 11.13
C LEU A 432 -35.02 -6.99 10.30
N ASP A 433 -34.30 -7.11 9.18
CA ASP A 433 -34.22 -8.31 8.34
C ASP A 433 -32.75 -8.75 8.20
N ASP A 434 -32.33 -9.87 8.83
CA ASP A 434 -30.91 -10.27 8.83
C ASP A 434 -30.37 -10.71 7.45
N LEU A 435 -31.23 -11.18 6.54
CA LEU A 435 -30.88 -11.66 5.20
C LEU A 435 -31.94 -11.25 4.16
N ILE A 436 -31.52 -10.45 3.18
CA ILE A 436 -32.37 -9.97 2.07
C ILE A 436 -31.91 -10.57 0.74
N LEU A 437 -32.86 -11.02 -0.08
CA LEU A 437 -32.66 -11.55 -1.43
C LEU A 437 -33.77 -10.99 -2.33
N GLU A 438 -33.44 -10.35 -3.46
CA GLU A 438 -34.41 -9.53 -4.23
C GLU A 438 -34.53 -9.85 -5.72
N SER A 439 -35.65 -9.40 -6.31
CA SER A 439 -35.96 -9.50 -7.74
C SER A 439 -36.77 -8.32 -8.30
N GLY A 440 -36.49 -7.08 -7.85
CA GLY A 440 -36.74 -5.84 -8.59
C GLY A 440 -38.17 -5.31 -8.70
N GLY A 441 -38.38 -4.07 -8.23
CA GLY A 441 -39.38 -3.12 -8.76
C GLY A 441 -40.86 -3.33 -8.42
N THR A 442 -41.32 -4.54 -8.05
CA THR A 442 -42.70 -4.76 -7.58
C THR A 442 -42.86 -5.77 -6.43
N SER A 443 -41.81 -6.52 -6.08
CA SER A 443 -41.80 -7.44 -4.92
C SER A 443 -40.40 -7.60 -4.34
N THR A 444 -40.28 -7.47 -3.01
CA THR A 444 -39.14 -7.99 -2.24
C THR A 444 -39.40 -9.46 -1.89
N GLY A 445 -38.37 -10.32 -1.91
CA GLY A 445 -38.52 -11.73 -1.54
C GLY A 445 -37.63 -12.74 -2.28
N MET A 446 -37.36 -13.86 -1.60
CA MET A 446 -36.43 -14.91 -2.02
C MET A 446 -36.90 -15.63 -3.30
N THR A 447 -36.43 -15.13 -4.45
CA THR A 447 -36.86 -15.64 -5.77
C THR A 447 -36.08 -16.90 -6.17
N ILE A 448 -36.75 -18.04 -6.12
CA ILE A 448 -36.20 -19.35 -6.50
C ILE A 448 -36.13 -19.47 -8.03
N ARG A 449 -34.96 -19.20 -8.63
CA ARG A 449 -34.74 -19.32 -10.09
C ARG A 449 -34.02 -20.61 -10.47
N SER A 450 -34.49 -21.27 -11.52
CA SER A 450 -33.83 -22.40 -12.19
C SER A 450 -34.12 -22.34 -13.70
N ALA A 451 -33.50 -23.22 -14.48
CA ALA A 451 -33.83 -23.37 -15.90
C ALA A 451 -35.22 -24.01 -16.10
N ALA A 452 -35.86 -23.78 -17.24
CA ALA A 452 -37.06 -24.53 -17.63
C ALA A 452 -36.75 -26.04 -17.64
N GLY A 453 -37.54 -26.83 -16.91
CA GLY A 453 -37.27 -28.25 -16.67
C GLY A 453 -36.44 -28.57 -15.41
N ALA A 454 -36.00 -27.57 -14.64
CA ALA A 454 -35.22 -27.78 -13.41
C ALA A 454 -35.94 -27.24 -12.16
N LEU A 455 -35.74 -27.91 -11.02
CA LEU A 455 -36.33 -27.60 -9.72
C LEU A 455 -35.39 -26.75 -8.87
N GLY A 456 -35.88 -25.61 -8.35
CA GLY A 456 -35.17 -24.83 -7.33
C GLY A 456 -35.68 -25.12 -5.92
N GLN A 457 -34.78 -25.10 -4.92
CA GLN A 457 -35.07 -25.50 -3.54
C GLN A 457 -34.29 -24.67 -2.50
N ILE A 458 -34.96 -24.31 -1.39
CA ILE A 458 -34.37 -23.83 -0.15
C ILE A 458 -34.36 -25.02 0.83
N GLY A 459 -33.19 -25.51 1.20
CA GLY A 459 -33.03 -26.76 1.97
C GLY A 459 -32.69 -26.55 3.45
N PHE A 460 -33.50 -27.14 4.34
CA PHE A 460 -33.29 -27.12 5.80
C PHE A 460 -32.88 -28.52 6.29
N ALA A 461 -31.60 -28.69 6.66
CA ALA A 461 -31.06 -29.97 7.13
C ALA A 461 -29.88 -29.78 8.08
N ARG A 462 -29.53 -30.82 8.83
CA ARG A 462 -28.20 -30.93 9.46
C ARG A 462 -27.18 -31.35 8.41
N PRO A 463 -25.91 -30.89 8.47
CA PRO A 463 -24.86 -31.36 7.58
C PRO A 463 -24.79 -32.89 7.51
N GLY A 464 -24.66 -33.44 6.31
CA GLY A 464 -24.58 -34.88 6.06
C GLY A 464 -25.91 -35.66 6.13
N GLN A 465 -27.06 -35.01 6.31
CA GLN A 465 -28.37 -35.68 6.29
C GLN A 465 -29.05 -35.59 4.91
N ALA A 466 -29.53 -36.72 4.39
CA ALA A 466 -30.35 -36.76 3.18
C ALA A 466 -31.78 -36.24 3.43
N SER A 467 -32.31 -36.48 4.62
CA SER A 467 -33.60 -35.96 5.08
C SER A 467 -33.52 -34.45 5.32
N ARG A 468 -34.29 -33.68 4.55
CA ARG A 468 -34.36 -32.23 4.61
C ARG A 468 -35.80 -31.72 4.58
N GLY A 469 -36.03 -30.55 5.16
CA GLY A 469 -37.15 -29.68 4.79
C GLY A 469 -36.82 -28.93 3.50
N VAL A 470 -37.83 -28.65 2.68
CA VAL A 470 -37.70 -27.91 1.42
C VAL A 470 -38.89 -26.96 1.24
N ILE A 471 -38.57 -25.72 0.90
CA ILE A 471 -39.47 -24.83 0.16
C ILE A 471 -38.93 -24.78 -1.27
N GLY A 472 -39.76 -25.03 -2.29
CA GLY A 472 -39.30 -25.13 -3.68
C GLY A 472 -40.35 -24.73 -4.70
N TYR A 473 -39.90 -24.49 -5.94
CA TYR A 473 -40.77 -24.18 -7.07
C TYR A 473 -40.33 -24.96 -8.32
N ASN A 474 -41.27 -25.67 -8.92
CA ASN A 474 -41.05 -26.46 -10.12
C ASN A 474 -41.45 -25.67 -11.38
N HIS A 475 -40.46 -25.04 -12.03
CA HIS A 475 -40.61 -24.28 -13.28
C HIS A 475 -40.98 -25.14 -14.51
N ALA A 476 -41.24 -26.45 -14.34
CA ALA A 476 -41.79 -27.32 -15.38
C ALA A 476 -43.29 -27.61 -15.22
N THR A 477 -43.88 -27.32 -14.06
CA THR A 477 -45.30 -27.62 -13.74
C THR A 477 -46.01 -26.47 -13.03
N ASP A 478 -45.34 -25.33 -12.82
CA ASP A 478 -45.78 -24.16 -12.06
C ASP A 478 -46.33 -24.48 -10.66
N GLN A 479 -45.67 -25.44 -10.00
CA GLN A 479 -46.02 -25.90 -8.65
C GLN A 479 -45.07 -25.34 -7.59
N PHE A 480 -45.65 -24.81 -6.51
CA PHE A 480 -44.94 -24.42 -5.29
C PHE A 480 -45.11 -25.50 -4.22
N ASP A 481 -43.99 -26.04 -3.73
CA ASP A 481 -43.93 -27.15 -2.79
C ASP A 481 -43.34 -26.74 -1.44
N VAL A 482 -44.04 -27.06 -0.36
CA VAL A 482 -43.49 -27.08 1.00
C VAL A 482 -43.51 -28.53 1.49
N SER A 483 -42.34 -29.15 1.52
CA SER A 483 -42.18 -30.57 1.84
C SER A 483 -41.14 -30.80 2.93
N VAL A 484 -41.29 -31.89 3.69
CA VAL A 484 -40.30 -32.35 4.67
C VAL A 484 -40.11 -33.85 4.53
N ALA A 485 -38.87 -34.32 4.64
CA ALA A 485 -38.58 -35.74 4.69
C ALA A 485 -39.04 -36.35 6.03
N GLY A 486 -40.18 -37.03 6.03
CA GLY A 486 -40.77 -37.66 7.21
C GLY A 486 -42.28 -37.87 7.08
N THR A 487 -42.95 -38.03 8.22
CA THR A 487 -44.40 -38.25 8.31
C THR A 487 -45.24 -36.98 8.44
N ALA A 488 -44.61 -35.82 8.68
CA ALA A 488 -45.30 -34.54 8.80
C ALA A 488 -45.67 -33.97 7.44
N ARG A 489 -46.95 -33.63 7.25
CA ARG A 489 -47.47 -32.83 6.13
C ARG A 489 -47.94 -31.49 6.70
N LEU A 490 -47.56 -30.39 6.04
CA LEU A 490 -47.94 -28.99 6.28
C LEU A 490 -48.98 -28.78 7.40
N GLN A 491 -48.54 -28.48 8.62
CA GLN A 491 -49.47 -28.20 9.73
C GLN A 491 -50.06 -26.80 9.56
N ALA A 492 -51.25 -26.73 8.97
CA ALA A 492 -51.97 -25.49 8.73
C ALA A 492 -52.85 -25.13 9.94
N GLY A 493 -52.86 -23.86 10.34
CA GLY A 493 -53.58 -23.37 11.53
C GLY A 493 -55.09 -23.23 11.33
N ALA A 494 -55.80 -22.81 12.40
CA ALA A 494 -57.21 -22.43 12.29
C ALA A 494 -57.37 -21.21 11.38
N GLY A 495 -58.34 -21.24 10.45
CA GLY A 495 -58.63 -20.13 9.54
C GLY A 495 -58.02 -20.24 8.13
N VAL A 496 -57.48 -21.39 7.73
CA VAL A 496 -56.93 -21.61 6.38
C VAL A 496 -58.05 -21.67 5.34
N ILE A 497 -58.16 -20.63 4.52
CA ILE A 497 -59.09 -20.54 3.40
C ILE A 497 -58.41 -21.02 2.13
N ILE A 498 -58.89 -22.12 1.55
CA ILE A 498 -58.56 -22.51 0.18
C ILE A 498 -59.52 -21.77 -0.76
N GLY A 499 -58.96 -20.99 -1.68
CA GLY A 499 -59.72 -20.06 -2.53
C GLY A 499 -60.76 -20.74 -3.42
N ALA A 500 -61.83 -20.02 -3.75
CA ALA A 500 -62.89 -20.51 -4.62
C ALA A 500 -62.34 -20.88 -6.01
N GLY A 501 -62.41 -22.16 -6.37
CA GLY A 501 -61.79 -22.75 -7.56
C GLY A 501 -60.68 -23.76 -7.26
N GLY A 502 -60.15 -23.79 -6.03
CA GLY A 502 -59.18 -24.79 -5.59
C GLY A 502 -59.80 -26.18 -5.43
N SER A 503 -59.59 -27.06 -6.41
CA SER A 503 -59.95 -28.48 -6.30
C SER A 503 -58.96 -29.24 -5.40
N PHE A 504 -59.47 -29.89 -4.34
CA PHE A 504 -58.73 -30.95 -3.64
C PHE A 504 -58.54 -32.17 -4.57
N MET A 505 -57.47 -32.18 -5.37
CA MET A 505 -57.03 -33.36 -6.13
C MET A 505 -56.33 -34.39 -5.22
N GLY A 506 -56.98 -34.71 -4.10
CA GLY A 506 -56.53 -35.72 -3.14
C GLY A 506 -57.17 -37.08 -3.44
N VAL A 507 -56.36 -38.09 -3.76
CA VAL A 507 -56.78 -39.50 -3.86
C VAL A 507 -56.96 -40.14 -2.47
N GLY A 508 -57.75 -39.51 -1.60
CA GLY A 508 -57.94 -39.93 -0.21
C GLY A 508 -59.08 -39.20 0.50
N THR A 509 -59.43 -39.69 1.69
CA THR A 509 -60.58 -39.21 2.48
C THR A 509 -60.35 -37.80 3.03
N LEU A 510 -61.24 -36.87 2.68
CA LEU A 510 -61.37 -35.58 3.38
C LEU A 510 -62.21 -35.78 4.65
N ASN A 511 -61.66 -35.41 5.80
CA ASN A 511 -62.39 -35.34 7.06
C ASN A 511 -62.46 -33.87 7.52
N VAL A 512 -63.66 -33.40 7.86
CA VAL A 512 -63.93 -32.02 8.30
C VAL A 512 -64.63 -32.02 9.64
N ILE A 513 -64.19 -31.13 10.54
CA ILE A 513 -64.69 -31.03 11.93
C ILE A 513 -65.99 -30.18 12.00
N ALA A 514 -66.36 -29.54 10.88
CA ALA A 514 -67.52 -28.66 10.77
C ALA A 514 -68.34 -28.96 9.50
N ASP A 515 -69.51 -28.34 9.39
CA ASP A 515 -70.43 -28.46 8.25
C ASP A 515 -69.78 -28.07 6.91
N ILE A 516 -70.22 -28.72 5.82
CA ILE A 516 -69.82 -28.40 4.45
C ILE A 516 -70.79 -27.38 3.87
N TYR A 517 -70.26 -26.30 3.30
CA TYR A 517 -71.04 -25.23 2.68
C TYR A 517 -70.74 -25.10 1.18
N ARG A 518 -71.75 -24.70 0.40
CA ARG A 518 -71.63 -24.30 -1.01
C ARG A 518 -72.32 -22.95 -1.20
N GLY A 519 -71.59 -21.93 -1.62
CA GLY A 519 -72.14 -20.57 -1.80
C GLY A 519 -72.74 -19.97 -0.52
N GLY A 520 -72.14 -20.27 0.65
CA GLY A 520 -72.65 -19.86 1.96
C GLY A 520 -73.80 -20.71 2.52
N ILE A 521 -74.39 -21.61 1.73
CA ILE A 521 -75.49 -22.49 2.15
C ILE A 521 -74.91 -23.83 2.64
N LYS A 522 -75.35 -24.31 3.81
CA LYS A 522 -74.99 -25.65 4.32
C LYS A 522 -75.55 -26.73 3.38
N VAL A 523 -74.68 -27.64 2.93
CA VAL A 523 -75.04 -28.75 2.01
C VAL A 523 -74.83 -30.14 2.61
N LEU A 524 -73.97 -30.28 3.62
CA LEU A 524 -73.82 -31.50 4.43
C LEU A 524 -73.36 -31.11 5.83
N GLY A 525 -73.69 -31.92 6.84
CA GLY A 525 -73.19 -31.75 8.20
C GLY A 525 -72.76 -33.08 8.81
N ALA A 526 -72.72 -33.14 10.14
CA ALA A 526 -72.59 -34.40 10.87
C ALA A 526 -73.70 -35.39 10.48
N ARG A 527 -73.40 -36.70 10.55
CA ARG A 527 -74.39 -37.78 10.31
C ARG A 527 -75.52 -37.69 11.34
N GLU A 528 -76.76 -37.77 10.86
CA GLU A 528 -77.93 -37.91 11.73
C GLU A 528 -78.12 -39.38 12.15
N THR A 529 -78.33 -39.62 13.45
CA THR A 529 -78.40 -40.96 14.05
C THR A 529 -79.82 -41.28 14.56
N GLY A 530 -80.06 -42.53 14.95
CA GLY A 530 -81.38 -43.03 15.38
C GLY A 530 -82.27 -43.55 14.25
N TYR A 531 -81.77 -43.65 13.01
CA TYR A 531 -82.54 -44.16 11.88
C TYR A 531 -82.51 -45.70 11.81
N ALA A 532 -83.58 -46.34 12.26
CA ALA A 532 -83.81 -47.77 12.03
C ALA A 532 -83.90 -48.08 10.52
N ALA A 533 -83.16 -49.08 10.06
CA ALA A 533 -83.13 -49.46 8.65
C ALA A 533 -84.45 -50.14 8.21
N MET A 534 -85.06 -49.65 7.13
CA MET A 534 -86.27 -50.24 6.55
C MET A 534 -86.00 -51.63 5.99
N THR A 535 -86.89 -52.57 6.30
CA THR A 535 -86.86 -53.95 5.80
C THR A 535 -87.68 -54.11 4.52
N GLY A 536 -87.16 -54.86 3.54
CA GLY A 536 -87.87 -55.23 2.31
C GLY A 536 -87.10 -54.86 1.03
N THR A 537 -87.68 -55.19 -0.12
CA THR A 537 -87.04 -55.00 -1.44
C THR A 537 -87.18 -53.54 -1.91
N ALA A 538 -86.07 -52.80 -1.88
CA ALA A 538 -86.00 -51.42 -2.36
C ALA A 538 -86.20 -51.30 -3.89
N ASN A 539 -87.07 -50.39 -4.34
CA ASN A 539 -87.38 -50.22 -5.76
C ASN A 539 -86.66 -49.01 -6.40
N LYS A 540 -85.65 -49.31 -7.23
CA LYS A 540 -84.86 -48.32 -8.01
C LYS A 540 -85.31 -48.17 -9.48
N ALA A 541 -86.49 -48.67 -9.87
CA ALA A 541 -86.99 -48.55 -11.24
C ALA A 541 -87.02 -47.10 -11.75
N THR A 542 -86.83 -46.95 -13.06
CA THR A 542 -86.77 -45.67 -13.79
C THR A 542 -88.14 -45.03 -14.00
N VAL A 543 -89.21 -45.83 -14.07
CA VAL A 543 -90.60 -45.34 -14.10
C VAL A 543 -91.16 -45.33 -12.68
N TYR A 544 -91.46 -44.13 -12.19
CA TYR A 544 -92.11 -43.89 -10.91
C TYR A 544 -93.12 -42.76 -11.10
N ASP A 545 -94.32 -43.13 -11.56
CA ASP A 545 -95.41 -42.18 -11.76
C ASP A 545 -96.12 -41.90 -10.42
N VAL A 546 -96.16 -40.63 -10.03
CA VAL A 546 -96.82 -40.18 -8.80
C VAL A 546 -98.35 -40.14 -8.91
N ALA A 547 -98.91 -40.19 -10.13
CA ALA A 547 -100.36 -40.16 -10.37
C ALA A 547 -101.03 -41.55 -10.26
N SER A 548 -100.27 -42.65 -10.37
CA SER A 548 -100.79 -44.03 -10.40
C SER A 548 -100.19 -44.98 -9.34
N ILE A 549 -99.45 -44.44 -8.36
CA ILE A 549 -98.67 -45.23 -7.41
C ILE A 549 -99.50 -45.97 -6.36
N THR A 550 -99.12 -47.23 -6.10
CA THR A 550 -99.64 -48.04 -4.99
C THR A 550 -98.79 -47.90 -3.72
N LEU A 551 -99.40 -48.08 -2.53
CA LEU A 551 -98.71 -47.98 -1.24
C LEU A 551 -97.45 -48.87 -1.11
N PRO A 552 -97.41 -50.13 -1.60
CA PRO A 552 -96.19 -50.93 -1.60
C PRO A 552 -95.06 -50.36 -2.49
N GLN A 553 -95.39 -49.76 -3.63
CA GLN A 553 -94.40 -49.11 -4.51
C GLN A 553 -93.82 -47.85 -3.86
N LEU A 554 -94.65 -47.08 -3.14
CA LEU A 554 -94.21 -45.93 -2.35
C LEU A 554 -93.26 -46.38 -1.23
N ALA A 555 -93.65 -47.37 -0.42
CA ALA A 555 -92.81 -47.90 0.65
C ALA A 555 -91.45 -48.43 0.14
N ALA A 556 -91.46 -49.18 -0.97
CA ALA A 556 -90.25 -49.67 -1.62
C ALA A 556 -89.34 -48.54 -2.17
N ARG A 557 -89.91 -47.38 -2.55
CA ARG A 557 -89.13 -46.21 -2.97
C ARG A 557 -88.55 -45.43 -1.79
N VAL A 558 -89.30 -45.29 -0.69
CA VAL A 558 -88.78 -44.68 0.55
C VAL A 558 -87.62 -45.52 1.10
N ALA A 559 -87.73 -46.85 1.10
CA ALA A 559 -86.63 -47.74 1.46
C ALA A 559 -85.40 -47.56 0.54
N ALA A 560 -85.60 -47.35 -0.77
CA ALA A 560 -84.51 -47.09 -1.71
C ALA A 560 -83.80 -45.75 -1.44
N LEU A 561 -84.54 -44.72 -1.01
CA LEU A 561 -84.00 -43.42 -0.62
C LEU A 561 -83.25 -43.49 0.71
N GLN A 562 -83.82 -44.13 1.74
CA GLN A 562 -83.16 -44.31 3.03
C GLN A 562 -81.85 -45.08 2.86
N ALA A 563 -81.87 -46.22 2.15
CA ALA A 563 -80.66 -47.00 1.88
C ALA A 563 -79.57 -46.19 1.15
N SER A 564 -79.96 -45.23 0.29
CA SER A 564 -79.02 -44.32 -0.36
C SER A 564 -78.40 -43.33 0.63
N LEU A 565 -79.19 -42.71 1.51
CA LEU A 565 -78.70 -41.78 2.52
C LEU A 565 -77.78 -42.47 3.56
N THR A 566 -78.11 -43.70 3.95
CA THR A 566 -77.26 -44.52 4.84
C THR A 566 -75.94 -44.90 4.16
N LEU A 567 -75.97 -45.26 2.87
CA LEU A 567 -74.76 -45.60 2.09
C LEU A 567 -73.81 -44.40 1.92
N HIS A 568 -74.36 -43.20 1.69
CA HIS A 568 -73.57 -41.95 1.66
C HIS A 568 -73.16 -41.48 3.07
N GLY A 569 -73.62 -42.16 4.12
CA GLY A 569 -73.29 -41.85 5.50
C GLY A 569 -73.92 -40.57 6.05
N SER A 570 -74.94 -40.02 5.38
CA SER A 570 -75.69 -38.84 5.82
C SER A 570 -76.60 -39.16 7.01
N ILE A 571 -77.13 -40.39 7.05
CA ILE A 571 -77.90 -40.92 8.19
C ILE A 571 -77.30 -42.27 8.66
N GLY A 572 -77.69 -42.72 9.85
CA GLY A 572 -77.38 -44.05 10.37
C GLY A 572 -78.22 -44.45 11.58
N ALA A 573 -78.01 -45.68 12.05
CA ALA A 573 -78.48 -46.12 13.36
C ALA A 573 -77.87 -45.25 14.48
#